data_AF-A0A7S0M4W7-F1
#
_entry.id   AF-A0A7S0M4W7-F1
#
_cell.length_a   1.000
_cell.length_b   1.000
_cell.length_c   1.000
_cell.angle_alpha   90.00
_cell.angle_beta   90.00
_cell.angle_gamma   90.00
#
_symmetry.space_group_name_H-M   'P 1'
#
loop_
_entity.id
_entity.type
_entity.pdbx_description
1 polymer ?
#
loop_
_entity_poly.entity_id
_entity_poly.type
_entity_poly.pdbx_seq_one_letter_code
_entity_poly.pdbx_strand_id
1 'polypeptide(L)'
;AAAGLAAEAPCRRLLTLHDSLFTLARQYRSDWVTVWSMNGGGPDVRRTLEPRYYAHPYKINKGETSFAIQRRFGMSAKELLLVNPGLAGLDSLPVGGAVCVVPNWARTMAGSGQPICTPGVA
;
A
#
# COMPACT_ATOMS: atom_id res chain seq x y z
N ALA A 1 -2.45 -11.94 -25.86
CA ALA A 1 -3.43 -12.65 -25.01
C ALA A 1 -3.74 -11.75 -23.83
N ALA A 2 -5.00 -11.37 -23.67
CA ALA A 2 -5.45 -10.44 -22.65
C ALA A 2 -5.09 -10.98 -21.25
N ALA A 3 -4.32 -10.21 -20.48
CA ALA A 3 -4.22 -10.38 -19.04
C ALA A 3 -5.56 -9.94 -18.43
N GLY A 4 -6.60 -10.74 -18.67
CA GLY A 4 -7.83 -10.68 -17.90
C GLY A 4 -7.48 -11.12 -16.50
N LEU A 5 -7.51 -10.17 -15.57
CA LEU A 5 -7.93 -10.30 -14.19
C LEU A 5 -7.76 -8.91 -13.56
N ALA A 6 -8.87 -8.19 -13.43
CA ALA A 6 -9.05 -7.27 -12.30
C ALA A 6 -9.06 -8.11 -11.02
N ALA A 7 -7.93 -8.72 -10.67
CA ALA A 7 -7.70 -9.31 -9.38
C ALA A 7 -7.38 -8.14 -8.46
N GLU A 8 -8.25 -7.91 -7.49
CA GLU A 8 -7.99 -7.12 -6.28
C GLU A 8 -6.49 -7.21 -5.96
N ALA A 9 -5.76 -6.09 -6.06
CA ALA A 9 -4.32 -6.14 -5.86
C ALA A 9 -4.09 -6.79 -4.49
N PRO A 10 -3.51 -8.00 -4.40
CA PRO A 10 -3.49 -8.71 -3.13
C PRO A 10 -2.54 -8.04 -2.16
N CYS A 11 -1.75 -7.06 -2.63
CA CYS A 11 -0.75 -6.30 -1.89
C CYS A 11 0.19 -7.18 -1.08
N ARG A 12 0.41 -8.39 -1.59
CA ARG A 12 1.23 -9.43 -1.00
C ARG A 12 2.30 -9.87 -1.97
N ARG A 13 3.45 -10.26 -1.42
CA ARG A 13 4.55 -10.88 -2.18
C ARG A 13 5.25 -11.95 -1.36
N LEU A 14 5.87 -12.89 -2.06
CA LEU A 14 6.79 -13.83 -1.44
C LEU A 14 8.05 -13.08 -0.97
N LEU A 15 8.56 -13.48 0.19
CA LEU A 15 9.82 -12.98 0.74
C LEU A 15 10.96 -13.91 0.31
N THR A 16 12.07 -13.34 -0.15
CA THR A 16 13.29 -14.07 -0.51
C THR A 16 14.07 -14.50 0.74
N LEU A 17 15.20 -15.18 0.57
CA LEU A 17 16.15 -15.53 1.65
C LEU A 17 16.81 -14.33 2.34
N HIS A 18 16.75 -13.14 1.73
CA HIS A 18 17.32 -11.92 2.29
C HIS A 18 16.26 -10.92 2.78
N ASP A 19 14.99 -11.20 2.52
CA ASP A 19 13.90 -10.33 2.95
C ASP A 19 13.50 -10.56 4.41
N SER A 20 13.09 -9.50 5.08
CA SER A 20 12.36 -9.48 6.33
C SER A 20 11.21 -8.47 6.23
N LEU A 21 10.30 -8.43 7.20
CA LEU A 21 9.29 -7.36 7.23
C LEU A 21 9.93 -5.97 7.34
N PHE A 22 11.11 -5.87 7.97
CA PHE A 22 11.84 -4.61 8.07
C PHE A 22 12.39 -4.16 6.71
N THR A 23 13.01 -5.07 5.94
CA THR A 23 13.49 -4.71 4.59
C THR A 23 12.34 -4.40 3.65
N LEU A 24 11.21 -5.12 3.80
CA LEU A 24 9.99 -4.88 3.04
C LEU A 24 9.40 -3.49 3.33
N ALA A 25 9.29 -3.12 4.61
CA ALA A 25 8.81 -1.80 5.01
C ALA A 25 9.67 -0.69 4.40
N ARG A 26 11.00 -0.81 4.53
CA ARG A 26 11.95 0.16 3.96
C ARG A 26 11.84 0.28 2.45
N GLN A 27 11.67 -0.84 1.74
CA GLN A 27 11.53 -0.87 0.28
C GLN A 27 10.34 -0.02 -0.19
N TYR A 28 9.21 -0.10 0.51
CA TYR A 28 7.97 0.58 0.15
C TYR A 28 7.71 1.86 0.94
N ARG A 29 8.75 2.41 1.61
CA ARG A 29 8.67 3.65 2.40
C ARG A 29 7.59 3.59 3.50
N SER A 30 7.39 2.41 4.06
CA SER A 30 6.55 2.16 5.24
C SER A 30 7.41 2.02 6.49
N ASP A 31 6.77 1.85 7.64
CA ASP A 31 7.40 1.48 8.90
C ASP A 31 7.17 0.00 9.23
N TRP A 32 8.06 -0.57 10.04
CA TRP A 32 8.00 -1.99 10.40
C TRP A 32 6.71 -2.34 11.15
N VAL A 33 6.19 -1.46 12.01
CA VAL A 33 4.98 -1.73 12.81
C VAL A 33 3.74 -1.82 11.92
N THR A 34 3.62 -0.96 10.91
CA THR A 34 2.55 -1.02 9.91
C THR A 34 2.58 -2.36 9.17
N VAL A 35 3.75 -2.76 8.66
CA VAL A 35 3.90 -4.02 7.92
C VAL A 35 3.66 -5.23 8.83
N TRP A 36 4.18 -5.21 10.06
CA TRP A 36 3.94 -6.25 11.06
C TRP A 36 2.45 -6.40 11.38
N SER A 37 1.75 -5.29 11.60
CA SER A 37 0.32 -5.29 11.94
C SER A 37 -0.56 -5.84 10.81
N MET A 38 -0.11 -5.77 9.56
CA MET A 38 -0.81 -6.40 8.42
C MET A 38 -0.58 -7.91 8.33
N ASN A 39 0.44 -8.45 8.99
CA ASN A 39 0.88 -9.84 8.87
C ASN A 39 0.88 -10.50 10.26
N GLY A 40 -0.28 -11.01 10.70
CA GLY A 40 -0.40 -11.69 11.99
C GLY A 40 0.50 -12.93 12.13
N GLY A 41 0.59 -13.47 13.36
CA GLY A 41 1.21 -14.78 13.61
C GLY A 41 2.74 -14.78 13.82
N GLY A 42 3.35 -13.67 14.24
CA GLY A 42 4.80 -13.59 14.44
C GLY A 42 5.57 -13.65 13.13
N PRO A 43 5.34 -12.71 12.21
CA PRO A 43 5.80 -12.78 10.82
C PRO A 43 7.33 -12.65 10.64
N ASP A 44 8.06 -12.32 11.69
CA ASP A 44 9.52 -12.14 11.69
C ASP A 44 10.28 -13.49 11.62
N VAL A 45 9.60 -14.62 11.86
CA VAL A 45 10.19 -15.96 11.71
C VAL A 45 9.82 -16.60 10.37
N ARG A 46 10.84 -17.10 9.66
CA ARG A 46 10.68 -17.82 8.38
C ARG A 46 10.14 -19.22 8.64
N ARG A 47 8.89 -19.51 8.25
CA ARG A 47 8.45 -20.92 8.12
C ARG A 47 7.58 -21.27 6.91
N THR A 48 7.13 -20.32 6.10
CA THR A 48 6.18 -20.64 5.03
C THR A 48 6.48 -19.90 3.73
N LEU A 49 6.30 -20.56 2.58
CA LEU A 49 6.24 -19.94 1.24
C LEU A 49 4.95 -19.12 1.07
N GLU A 50 4.53 -18.44 2.13
CA GLU A 50 3.32 -17.63 2.17
C GLU A 50 3.65 -16.19 1.80
N PRO A 51 2.88 -15.59 0.88
CA PRO A 51 3.01 -14.17 0.58
C PRO A 51 2.69 -13.30 1.81
N ARG A 52 3.53 -12.31 2.09
CA ARG A 52 3.32 -11.30 3.14
C ARG A 52 2.80 -10.01 2.53
N TYR A 53 1.90 -9.34 3.24
CA TYR A 53 1.41 -8.02 2.87
C TYR A 53 2.55 -7.01 2.97
N TYR A 54 2.73 -6.22 1.92
CA TYR A 54 3.66 -5.08 1.88
C TYR A 54 2.93 -3.73 1.83
N ALA A 55 1.63 -3.76 1.53
CA ALA A 55 0.75 -2.61 1.41
C ALA A 55 -0.70 -3.03 1.71
N HIS A 56 -1.59 -2.04 1.87
CA HIS A 56 -3.01 -2.28 2.07
C HIS A 56 -3.74 -2.33 0.71
N PRO A 57 -4.62 -3.32 0.46
CA PRO A 57 -5.53 -3.27 -0.68
C PRO A 57 -6.57 -2.15 -0.46
N TYR A 58 -6.71 -1.29 -1.45
CA TYR A 58 -7.66 -0.19 -1.45
C TYR A 58 -8.56 -0.27 -2.67
N LYS A 59 -9.86 -0.45 -2.42
CA LYS A 59 -10.88 -0.46 -3.48
C LYS A 59 -11.16 0.95 -3.95
N ILE A 60 -11.07 1.16 -5.26
CA ILE A 60 -11.27 2.45 -5.90
C ILE A 60 -12.76 2.70 -6.11
N ASN A 61 -13.24 3.84 -5.63
CA ASN A 61 -14.63 4.25 -5.83
C ASN A 61 -14.85 4.85 -7.23
N LYS A 62 -16.10 4.80 -7.73
CA LYS A 62 -16.45 5.40 -9.02
C LYS A 62 -16.16 6.90 -9.00
N GLY A 63 -15.35 7.37 -9.97
CA GLY A 63 -14.97 8.78 -10.10
C GLY A 63 -13.82 9.22 -9.19
N GLU A 64 -13.23 8.32 -8.41
CA GLU A 64 -12.05 8.62 -7.60
C GLU A 64 -10.80 8.78 -8.47
N THR A 65 -9.97 9.78 -8.16
CA THR A 65 -8.74 10.08 -8.90
C THR A 65 -7.51 9.63 -8.13
N SER A 66 -6.40 9.40 -8.84
CA SER A 66 -5.12 9.09 -8.22
C SER A 66 -4.64 10.21 -7.30
N PHE A 67 -4.98 11.47 -7.61
CA PHE A 67 -4.73 12.62 -6.75
C PHE A 67 -5.50 12.52 -5.42
N ALA A 68 -6.78 12.13 -5.43
CA ALA A 68 -7.57 11.96 -4.22
C ALA A 68 -6.99 10.83 -3.34
N ILE A 69 -6.58 9.71 -3.94
CA ILE A 69 -5.92 8.59 -3.25
C ILE A 69 -4.61 9.04 -2.61
N GLN A 70 -3.76 9.72 -3.38
CA GLN A 70 -2.49 10.30 -2.89
C GLN A 70 -2.70 11.22 -1.70
N ARG A 71 -3.65 12.16 -1.79
CA ARG A 71 -3.98 13.09 -0.70
C ARG A 71 -4.50 12.35 0.53
N ARG A 72 -5.37 11.36 0.35
CA ARG A 72 -5.95 10.57 1.45
C ARG A 72 -4.88 9.82 2.23
N PHE A 73 -4.01 9.09 1.54
CA PHE A 73 -2.99 8.25 2.16
C PHE A 73 -1.65 8.94 2.38
N GLY A 74 -1.58 10.24 2.06
CA GLY A 74 -0.34 11.01 2.13
C GLY A 74 0.76 10.41 1.24
N MET A 75 0.44 9.84 0.07
CA MET A 75 1.40 9.26 -0.87
C MET A 75 1.76 10.26 -1.98
N SER A 76 3.00 10.24 -2.47
CA SER A 76 3.38 10.90 -3.71
C SER A 76 3.06 10.04 -4.94
N ALA A 77 3.01 10.67 -6.11
CA ALA A 77 2.87 10.00 -7.41
C ALA A 77 3.88 8.85 -7.59
N LYS A 78 5.15 9.12 -7.23
CA LYS A 78 6.24 8.14 -7.30
C LYS A 78 6.02 6.96 -6.35
N GLU A 79 5.56 7.22 -5.13
CA GLU A 79 5.26 6.16 -4.15
C GLU A 79 4.09 5.30 -4.60
N LEU A 80 3.03 5.90 -5.14
CA LEU A 80 1.87 5.15 -5.64
C LEU A 80 2.23 4.25 -6.82
N LEU A 81 3.04 4.73 -7.77
CA LEU A 81 3.52 3.92 -8.89
C LEU A 81 4.52 2.83 -8.47
N LEU A 82 5.41 3.13 -7.50
CA LEU A 82 6.36 2.15 -6.96
C LEU A 82 5.64 0.94 -6.33
N VAL A 83 4.55 1.21 -5.61
CA VAL A 83 3.73 0.19 -4.94
C VAL A 83 2.85 -0.57 -5.93
N ASN A 84 2.56 0.02 -7.10
CA ASN A 84 1.67 -0.56 -8.12
C ASN A 84 2.35 -0.64 -9.50
N PRO A 85 3.36 -1.51 -9.69
CA PRO A 85 4.10 -1.59 -10.95
C PRO A 85 3.25 -2.03 -12.16
N GLY A 86 2.04 -2.58 -11.93
CA GLY A 86 1.08 -2.93 -12.99
C GLY A 86 0.23 -1.75 -13.48
N LEU A 87 0.28 -0.58 -12.83
CA LEU A 87 -0.40 0.61 -13.33
C LEU A 87 0.36 1.19 -14.52
N ALA A 88 -0.33 1.36 -15.66
CA ALA A 88 0.23 2.02 -16.83
C ALA A 88 0.50 3.51 -16.59
N GLY A 89 -0.19 4.12 -15.62
CA GLY A 89 -0.06 5.52 -15.25
C GLY A 89 -1.12 5.94 -14.23
N LEU A 90 -1.03 7.19 -13.77
CA LEU A 90 -1.93 7.73 -12.74
C LEU A 90 -3.31 8.16 -13.26
N ASP A 91 -3.47 8.24 -14.58
CA ASP A 91 -4.74 8.57 -15.24
C ASP A 91 -5.55 7.31 -15.60
N SER A 92 -4.93 6.13 -15.48
CA SER A 92 -5.51 4.83 -15.87
C SER A 92 -5.80 3.95 -14.66
N LEU A 93 -6.50 4.50 -13.67
CA LEU A 93 -6.92 3.73 -12.50
C LEU A 93 -7.99 2.69 -12.86
N PRO A 94 -7.92 1.47 -12.29
CA PRO A 94 -8.95 0.45 -12.51
C PRO A 94 -10.22 0.80 -11.73
N VAL A 95 -11.14 1.51 -12.36
CA VAL A 95 -12.43 1.88 -11.75
C VAL A 95 -13.19 0.64 -11.31
N GLY A 96 -13.55 0.56 -10.03
CA GLY A 96 -14.21 -0.61 -9.43
C GLY A 96 -13.27 -1.76 -9.04
N GLY A 97 -11.97 -1.64 -9.36
CA GLY A 97 -10.90 -2.54 -8.91
C GLY A 97 -10.23 -2.06 -7.62
N ALA A 98 -9.03 -2.57 -7.36
CA ALA A 98 -8.22 -2.17 -6.21
C ALA A 98 -6.78 -1.86 -6.59
N VAL A 99 -6.15 -0.99 -5.79
CA VAL A 99 -4.72 -0.67 -5.82
C VAL A 99 -4.11 -0.90 -4.45
N CYS A 100 -2.80 -1.01 -4.39
CA CYS A 100 -2.05 -1.08 -3.16
C CYS A 100 -1.68 0.32 -2.66
N VAL A 101 -1.90 0.58 -1.37
CA VAL A 101 -1.57 1.85 -0.72
C VAL A 101 -0.69 1.61 0.51
N VAL A 102 0.25 2.52 0.74
CA VAL A 102 1.11 2.54 1.93
C VAL A 102 0.89 3.90 2.59
N PRO A 103 0.16 3.97 3.72
CA PRO A 103 -0.14 5.24 4.35
C PRO A 103 1.14 5.89 4.89
N ASN A 104 1.31 7.17 4.59
CA ASN A 104 2.28 8.01 5.29
C ASN A 104 1.58 8.67 6.46
N TRP A 105 1.67 8.08 7.65
CA TRP A 105 0.93 8.53 8.84
C TRP A 105 1.10 10.02 9.16
N ALA A 106 2.27 10.61 8.89
CA ALA A 106 2.52 12.03 9.10
C ALA A 106 1.79 12.97 8.11
N ARG A 107 1.27 12.43 7.00
CA ARG A 107 0.59 13.20 5.94
C ARG A 107 -0.79 12.66 5.57
N THR A 108 -1.22 11.55 6.16
CA THR A 108 -2.53 10.95 5.90
C THR A 108 -3.62 11.91 6.34
N MET A 109 -4.65 12.06 5.50
CA MET A 109 -5.79 12.94 5.74
C MET A 109 -7.07 12.12 5.89
N ALA A 110 -7.87 12.44 6.91
CA ALA A 110 -9.21 11.93 7.07
C ALA A 110 -10.13 12.37 5.91
N GLY A 111 -11.26 11.69 5.75
CA GLY A 111 -12.30 12.13 4.80
C GLY A 111 -12.84 13.54 5.08
N SER A 112 -12.72 14.00 6.33
CA SER A 112 -13.04 15.38 6.75
C SER A 112 -11.98 16.41 6.33
N GLY A 113 -10.84 15.99 5.76
CA GLY A 113 -9.73 16.87 5.43
C GLY A 113 -8.84 17.26 6.61
N GLN A 114 -9.00 16.60 7.77
CA GLN A 114 -8.10 16.76 8.92
C GLN A 114 -6.93 15.77 8.85
N PRO A 115 -5.70 16.16 9.26
CA PRO A 115 -4.60 15.20 9.40
C PRO A 115 -4.96 14.10 10.41
N ILE A 116 -4.60 12.85 10.10
CA ILE A 116 -4.77 11.73 11.03
C ILE A 116 -3.78 11.83 12.20
N CYS A 117 -2.54 12.19 11.91
CA CYS A 117 -1.53 12.47 12.91
C CYS A 117 -1.13 13.94 12.79
N THR A 118 -1.35 14.72 13.84
CA THR A 118 -0.87 16.10 13.96
C THR A 118 0.48 16.09 14.70
N PRO A 119 1.61 16.36 14.01
CA PRO A 119 2.91 16.38 14.66
C PRO A 119 2.95 17.47 15.74
N GLY A 120 3.24 17.11 17.00
CA GLY A 120 3.49 18.07 18.08
C GLY A 120 2.30 18.45 18.96
N VAL A 121 1.16 17.78 18.84
CA VAL A 121 0.14 17.77 19.91
C VAL A 121 0.32 16.47 20.71
N ALA A 122 1.12 16.58 21.76
CA ALA A 122 1.20 15.62 22.86
C ALA A 122 0.55 16.25 24.10
#